data_AF-A0A1H4CET1-F1
#
_entry.id   AF-A0A1H4CET1-F1
#
_cell.length_a   1.000
_cell.length_b   1.000
_cell.length_c   1.000
_cell.angle_alpha   90.00
_cell.angle_beta   90.00
_cell.angle_gamma   90.00
#
_symmetry.space_group_name_H-M   'P 1'
#
loop_
_entity.id
_entity.type
_entity.pdbx_description
1 polymer ?
#
loop_
_entity_poly.entity_id
_entity_poly.type
_entity_poly.pdbx_seq_one_letter_code
_entity_poly.pdbx_strand_id
1 'polypeptide(L)'
;MKKLRTLAEKPIIGGVVKKAMTSLASNDAKVISRHFSQYLRPQIATTDDLKHEVYHLRHQVYCEELHFEDIKESYEECDEFDARAIHCFVRHLGSKALAGTVRLIGSHAADELLPIEQFCGHAIEHPELSPMNFPRESICEISRLAVPENFRKRAIDKFKGAATGAINEQVFSETELRCFPYIAICLYLAATAMAMQTKRYHGFVMMEPRLARSLTFVGIQFQQIGKLIEFHGKRAPFYIDARDLRSNLSPGYLRLLESVERDLIQSGGLKPAAENAREQEFSLSPLSSPS
;
A
#
# COMPACT_ATOMS: atom_id res chain seq x y z
N MET A 1 -1.03 -5.09 -26.18
CA MET A 1 -1.71 -4.25 -25.16
C MET A 1 -2.34 -2.97 -25.70
N LYS A 2 -1.69 -2.15 -26.55
CA LYS A 2 -2.30 -0.93 -27.13
C LYS A 2 -3.61 -1.18 -27.92
N LYS A 3 -3.67 -2.24 -28.74
CA LYS A 3 -4.86 -2.61 -29.52
C LYS A 3 -6.07 -3.09 -28.69
N LEU A 4 -5.83 -3.56 -27.46
CA LEU A 4 -6.90 -4.04 -26.57
C LEU A 4 -7.61 -2.89 -25.84
N ARG A 5 -6.88 -1.81 -25.51
CA ARG A 5 -7.46 -0.60 -24.90
C ARG A 5 -8.43 0.12 -25.85
N THR A 6 -8.07 0.26 -27.12
CA THR A 6 -8.94 0.88 -28.13
C THR A 6 -10.20 0.07 -28.46
N LEU A 7 -10.21 -1.24 -28.16
CA LEU A 7 -11.39 -2.09 -28.31
C LEU A 7 -12.32 -2.04 -27.09
N ALA A 8 -11.80 -1.68 -25.91
CA ALA A 8 -12.58 -1.55 -24.68
C ALA A 8 -13.51 -0.33 -24.66
N GLU A 9 -13.24 0.68 -25.50
CA GLU A 9 -14.04 1.91 -25.64
C GLU A 9 -15.19 1.77 -26.65
N LYS A 10 -15.35 0.61 -27.32
CA LYS A 10 -16.43 0.38 -28.29
C LYS A 10 -17.66 -0.25 -27.62
N PRO A 11 -18.88 0.28 -27.85
CA PRO A 11 -20.09 -0.07 -27.07
C PRO A 11 -20.53 -1.54 -27.18
N ILE A 12 -20.18 -2.24 -28.27
CA ILE A 12 -20.63 -3.63 -28.51
C ILE A 12 -19.60 -4.67 -28.01
N ILE A 13 -18.31 -4.34 -28.03
CA ILE A 13 -17.20 -5.26 -27.74
C ILE A 13 -16.59 -4.99 -26.35
N GLY A 14 -16.82 -3.80 -25.79
CA GLY A 14 -16.25 -3.35 -24.53
C GLY A 14 -16.64 -4.21 -23.32
N GLY A 15 -17.87 -4.71 -23.27
CA GLY A 15 -18.32 -5.60 -22.17
C GLY A 15 -17.58 -6.94 -22.16
N VAL A 16 -17.38 -7.55 -23.33
CA VAL A 16 -16.68 -8.84 -23.48
C VAL A 16 -15.18 -8.67 -23.25
N VAL A 17 -14.57 -7.60 -23.75
CA VAL A 17 -13.15 -7.28 -23.53
C VAL A 17 -12.88 -6.96 -22.06
N LYS A 18 -13.76 -6.18 -21.41
CA LYS A 18 -13.67 -5.90 -19.97
C LYS A 18 -13.79 -7.19 -19.16
N LYS A 19 -14.75 -8.05 -19.49
CA LYS A 19 -14.92 -9.37 -18.83
C LYS A 19 -13.72 -10.30 -19.06
N ALA A 20 -13.14 -10.31 -20.25
CA ALA A 20 -11.94 -11.07 -20.58
C ALA A 20 -10.69 -10.54 -19.84
N MET A 21 -10.52 -9.22 -19.75
CA MET A 21 -9.44 -8.58 -18.99
C MET A 21 -9.58 -8.85 -17.48
N THR A 22 -10.80 -8.75 -16.93
CA THR A 22 -11.09 -9.10 -15.54
C THR A 22 -10.84 -10.59 -15.27
N SER A 23 -11.18 -11.47 -16.22
CA SER A 23 -10.94 -12.92 -16.11
C SER A 23 -9.45 -13.28 -16.13
N LEU A 24 -8.67 -12.70 -17.07
CA LEU A 24 -7.22 -12.88 -17.13
C LEU A 24 -6.53 -12.34 -15.87
N ALA A 25 -6.90 -11.13 -15.42
CA ALA A 25 -6.41 -10.57 -14.16
C ALA A 25 -6.77 -11.45 -12.94
N SER A 26 -7.92 -12.12 -12.96
CA SER A 26 -8.35 -13.04 -11.90
C SER A 26 -7.57 -14.36 -11.89
N ASN A 27 -7.20 -14.90 -13.06
CA ASN A 27 -6.37 -16.11 -13.16
C ASN A 27 -4.93 -15.86 -12.76
N ASP A 28 -4.34 -14.75 -13.23
CA ASP A 28 -3.02 -14.30 -12.79
C ASP A 28 -3.04 -14.15 -11.27
N ALA A 29 -4.05 -13.49 -10.71
CA ALA A 29 -4.15 -13.26 -9.27
C ALA A 29 -4.32 -14.55 -8.42
N LYS A 30 -4.88 -15.64 -8.95
CA LYS A 30 -4.87 -16.95 -8.25
C LYS A 30 -3.46 -17.52 -8.14
N VAL A 31 -2.73 -17.49 -9.24
CA VAL A 31 -1.33 -17.96 -9.29
C VAL A 31 -0.46 -17.06 -8.42
N ILE A 32 -0.70 -15.75 -8.47
CA ILE A 32 -0.01 -14.74 -7.65
C ILE A 32 -0.30 -14.93 -6.17
N SER A 33 -1.55 -15.13 -5.74
CA SER A 33 -1.85 -15.34 -4.31
C SER A 33 -1.11 -16.55 -3.74
N ARG A 34 -1.02 -17.64 -4.52
CA ARG A 34 -0.28 -18.85 -4.11
C ARG A 34 1.24 -18.61 -4.09
N HIS A 35 1.80 -18.03 -5.14
CA HIS A 35 3.25 -17.78 -5.21
C HIS A 35 3.70 -16.66 -4.28
N PHE A 36 2.90 -15.62 -4.10
CA PHE A 36 3.21 -14.52 -3.20
C PHE A 36 3.40 -15.05 -1.78
N SER A 37 2.45 -15.83 -1.25
CA SER A 37 2.55 -16.40 0.09
C SER A 37 3.72 -17.39 0.27
N GLN A 38 4.24 -17.94 -0.83
CA GLN A 38 5.40 -18.84 -0.82
C GLN A 38 6.73 -18.09 -0.65
N TYR A 39 6.84 -16.85 -1.17
CA TYR A 39 8.11 -16.11 -1.21
C TYR A 39 8.09 -14.81 -0.42
N LEU A 40 6.91 -14.24 -0.16
CA LEU A 40 6.73 -12.91 0.38
C LEU A 40 5.68 -12.96 1.50
N ARG A 41 5.96 -12.29 2.60
CA ARG A 41 5.06 -12.25 3.76
C ARG A 41 4.91 -10.82 4.30
N PRO A 42 3.71 -10.25 4.32
CA PRO A 42 3.46 -8.96 4.95
C PRO A 42 3.46 -9.11 6.47
N GLN A 43 4.01 -8.14 7.18
CA GLN A 43 4.09 -8.10 8.64
C GLN A 43 4.01 -6.65 9.14
N ILE A 44 3.52 -6.43 10.35
CA ILE A 44 3.60 -5.14 11.03
C ILE A 44 4.90 -5.06 11.84
N ALA A 45 5.55 -3.90 11.81
CA ALA A 45 6.70 -3.62 12.66
C ALA A 45 6.24 -3.27 14.09
N THR A 46 6.03 -4.30 14.91
CA THR A 46 5.52 -4.17 16.29
C THR A 46 6.61 -3.98 17.33
N THR A 47 7.87 -4.28 16.99
CA THR A 47 9.04 -4.07 17.86
C THR A 47 9.92 -2.96 17.31
N ASP A 48 10.76 -2.38 18.17
CA ASP A 48 11.67 -1.31 17.74
C ASP A 48 12.69 -1.84 16.73
N ASP A 49 13.23 -3.05 16.90
CA ASP A 49 14.11 -3.68 15.90
C ASP A 49 13.48 -3.74 14.50
N LEU A 50 12.19 -4.11 14.42
CA LEU A 50 11.46 -4.16 13.15
C LEU A 50 11.22 -2.76 12.56
N LYS A 51 11.03 -1.75 13.42
CA LYS A 51 10.90 -0.35 12.98
C LYS A 51 12.22 0.16 12.42
N HIS A 52 13.35 -0.13 13.08
CA HIS A 52 14.68 0.21 12.60
C HIS A 52 14.96 -0.45 11.24
N GLU A 53 14.59 -1.72 11.03
CA GLU A 53 14.67 -2.36 9.69
C GLU A 53 13.86 -1.58 8.63
N VAL A 54 12.66 -1.10 8.99
CA VAL A 54 11.83 -0.28 8.10
C VAL A 54 12.47 1.08 7.81
N TYR A 55 13.05 1.75 8.81
CA TYR A 55 13.72 3.05 8.63
C TYR A 55 14.97 2.93 7.77
N HIS A 56 15.74 1.84 7.91
CA HIS A 56 16.86 1.52 7.03
C HIS A 56 16.40 1.30 5.58
N LEU A 57 15.34 0.50 5.36
CA LEU A 57 14.81 0.32 4.01
C LEU A 57 14.30 1.64 3.40
N ARG A 58 13.67 2.49 4.20
CA ARG A 58 13.22 3.80 3.76
C ARG A 58 14.40 4.69 3.39
N HIS A 59 15.48 4.70 4.17
CA HIS A 59 16.70 5.44 3.85
C HIS A 59 17.32 4.96 2.55
N GLN A 60 17.49 3.64 2.38
CA GLN A 60 17.98 3.06 1.13
C GLN A 60 17.18 3.59 -0.07
N VAL A 61 15.86 3.59 -0.01
CA VAL A 61 15.02 3.97 -1.15
C VAL A 61 14.91 5.50 -1.31
N TYR A 62 14.57 6.23 -0.27
CA TYR A 62 14.28 7.67 -0.36
C TYR A 62 15.53 8.54 -0.36
N CYS A 63 16.58 8.16 0.37
CA CYS A 63 17.83 8.91 0.45
C CYS A 63 18.82 8.46 -0.63
N GLU A 64 19.12 7.17 -0.70
CA GLU A 64 20.22 6.66 -1.56
C GLU A 64 19.79 6.41 -3.00
N GLU A 65 18.64 5.75 -3.23
CA GLU A 65 18.19 5.41 -4.58
C GLU A 65 17.50 6.58 -5.30
N LEU A 66 16.53 7.21 -4.63
CA LEU A 66 15.67 8.23 -5.24
C LEU A 66 16.15 9.66 -5.01
N HIS A 67 17.04 9.89 -4.04
CA HIS A 67 17.54 11.24 -3.67
C HIS A 67 16.40 12.23 -3.40
N PHE A 68 15.31 11.75 -2.81
CA PHE A 68 14.17 12.58 -2.40
C PHE A 68 14.38 13.22 -1.03
N GLU A 69 15.20 12.58 -0.20
CA GLU A 69 15.59 13.04 1.14
C GLU A 69 17.13 13.04 1.25
N ASP A 70 17.66 13.81 2.19
CA ASP A 70 19.10 13.84 2.45
C ASP A 70 19.61 12.53 3.07
N ILE A 71 20.85 12.16 2.74
CA ILE A 71 21.52 11.01 3.37
C ILE A 71 21.83 11.35 4.82
N LYS A 72 21.28 10.55 5.75
CA LYS A 72 21.51 10.65 7.19
C LYS A 72 22.63 9.71 7.65
N GLU A 73 23.45 10.15 8.60
CA GLU A 73 24.56 9.35 9.19
C GLU A 73 24.07 8.11 9.94
N SER A 74 22.84 8.14 10.47
CA SER A 74 22.21 6.98 11.13
C SER A 74 21.80 5.88 10.14
N TYR A 75 21.83 6.15 8.83
CA TYR A 75 21.27 5.29 7.79
C TYR A 75 19.78 4.98 7.99
N GLU A 76 19.04 5.86 8.66
CA GLU A 76 17.61 5.68 8.95
C GLU A 76 16.80 6.88 8.46
N GLU A 77 15.72 6.62 7.72
CA GLU A 77 14.74 7.64 7.34
C GLU A 77 13.51 7.50 8.22
N CYS A 78 13.42 8.40 9.21
CA CYS A 78 12.25 8.64 10.03
C CYS A 78 11.94 10.14 10.13
N ASP A 79 10.68 10.46 10.42
CA ASP A 79 10.14 11.81 10.64
C ASP A 79 9.23 11.84 11.89
N GLU A 80 8.68 13.02 12.21
CA GLU A 80 7.84 13.23 13.39
C GLU A 80 6.52 12.42 13.39
N PHE A 81 6.05 11.97 12.23
CA PHE A 81 4.78 11.25 12.11
C PHE A 81 4.93 9.76 12.44
N ASP A 82 6.16 9.24 12.42
CA ASP A 82 6.44 7.83 12.71
C ASP A 82 6.04 7.44 14.14
N ALA A 83 6.02 8.39 15.08
CA ALA A 83 5.59 8.16 16.46
C ALA A 83 4.15 7.64 16.60
N ARG A 84 3.26 7.99 15.65
CA ARG A 84 1.85 7.54 15.64
C ARG A 84 1.48 6.73 14.39
N ALA A 85 2.49 6.26 13.66
CA ALA A 85 2.28 5.49 12.43
C ALA A 85 2.25 3.99 12.69
N ILE A 86 1.49 3.28 11.87
CA ILE A 86 1.57 1.83 11.74
C ILE A 86 2.44 1.54 10.52
N HIS A 87 3.54 0.82 10.74
CA HIS A 87 4.45 0.40 9.68
C HIS A 87 4.17 -1.04 9.29
N CYS A 88 3.93 -1.26 8.00
CA CYS A 88 3.84 -2.59 7.43
C CYS A 88 4.97 -2.78 6.43
N PHE A 89 5.62 -3.95 6.47
CA PHE A 89 6.62 -4.34 5.49
C PHE A 89 6.26 -5.68 4.87
N VAL A 90 6.85 -5.97 3.71
CA VAL A 90 6.82 -7.31 3.09
C VAL A 90 8.21 -7.91 3.21
N ARG A 91 8.32 -9.07 3.88
CA ARG A 91 9.58 -9.81 4.01
C ARG A 91 9.69 -10.87 2.93
N HIS A 92 10.85 -10.92 2.27
CA HIS A 92 11.20 -12.03 1.40
C HIS A 92 11.63 -13.24 2.23
N LEU A 93 10.96 -14.38 2.08
CA LEU A 93 11.14 -15.53 2.95
C LEU A 93 12.47 -16.26 2.74
N GLY A 94 12.99 -16.27 1.51
CA GLY A 94 14.28 -16.89 1.18
C GLY A 94 15.46 -16.11 1.74
N SER A 95 15.57 -14.83 1.38
CA SER A 95 16.71 -13.98 1.78
C SER A 95 16.53 -13.28 3.13
N LYS A 96 15.32 -13.33 3.73
CA LYS A 96 14.92 -12.57 4.92
C LYS A 96 14.93 -11.05 4.80
N ALA A 97 15.38 -10.51 3.67
CA ALA A 97 15.38 -9.08 3.40
C ALA A 97 13.96 -8.50 3.32
N LEU A 98 13.83 -7.22 3.65
CA LEU A 98 12.60 -6.47 3.40
C LEU A 98 12.48 -6.17 1.90
N ALA A 99 11.40 -6.65 1.29
CA ALA A 99 11.09 -6.46 -0.13
C ALA A 99 10.35 -5.15 -0.40
N GLY A 100 9.78 -4.53 0.64
CA GLY A 100 9.16 -3.21 0.58
C GLY A 100 8.44 -2.86 1.88
N THR A 101 8.04 -1.59 2.00
CA THR A 101 7.33 -1.06 3.17
C THR A 101 6.23 -0.08 2.78
N VAL A 102 5.29 0.16 3.69
CA VAL A 102 4.24 1.17 3.62
C VAL A 102 3.90 1.65 5.02
N ARG A 103 3.59 2.95 5.14
CA ARG A 103 3.24 3.61 6.39
C ARG A 103 1.78 4.04 6.35
N LEU A 104 1.05 3.78 7.44
CA LEU A 104 -0.29 4.30 7.68
C LEU A 104 -0.26 5.22 8.90
N ILE A 105 -0.56 6.50 8.70
CA ILE A 105 -0.59 7.50 9.78
C ILE A 105 -2.04 7.78 10.13
N GLY A 106 -2.40 7.66 11.41
CA GLY A 106 -3.70 8.07 11.92
C GLY A 106 -3.71 9.50 12.46
N SER A 107 -4.91 9.97 12.79
CA SER A 107 -5.13 11.15 13.62
C SER A 107 -6.12 10.80 14.74
N HIS A 108 -5.93 11.36 15.93
CA HIS A 108 -6.81 11.16 17.08
C HIS A 108 -7.32 12.47 17.67
N ALA A 109 -6.67 13.59 17.36
CA ALA A 109 -7.06 14.92 17.83
C ALA A 109 -6.93 15.97 16.73
N ALA A 110 -7.52 17.14 16.95
CA ALA A 110 -7.59 18.21 15.96
C ALA A 110 -6.22 18.81 15.60
N ASP A 111 -5.27 18.79 16.55
CA ASP A 111 -3.89 19.24 16.40
C ASP A 111 -2.98 18.17 15.76
N GLU A 112 -3.45 16.93 15.67
CA GLU A 112 -2.73 15.84 15.01
C GLU A 112 -2.97 15.82 13.50
N LEU A 113 -2.39 16.80 12.79
CA LEU A 113 -2.50 16.92 11.33
C LEU A 113 -1.85 15.75 10.59
N LEU A 114 -2.48 15.25 9.53
CA LEU A 114 -1.83 14.35 8.58
C LEU A 114 -0.73 15.11 7.81
N PRO A 115 0.35 14.45 7.34
CA PRO A 115 1.39 15.11 6.55
C PRO A 115 0.84 15.90 5.35
N ILE A 116 -0.18 15.39 4.67
CA ILE A 116 -0.84 16.06 3.55
C ILE A 116 -1.52 17.36 3.98
N GLU A 117 -2.03 17.45 5.21
CA GLU A 117 -2.59 18.69 5.76
C GLU A 117 -1.45 19.67 6.09
N GLN A 118 -0.39 19.19 6.74
CA GLN A 118 0.74 20.01 7.18
C GLN A 118 1.57 20.59 6.02
N PHE A 119 1.90 19.78 5.01
CA PHE A 119 2.80 20.19 3.93
C PHE A 119 2.08 20.52 2.62
N CYS A 120 0.89 19.96 2.40
CA CYS A 120 0.21 19.99 1.09
C CYS A 120 -1.25 20.46 1.16
N GLY A 121 -1.70 21.04 2.29
CA GLY A 121 -3.09 21.46 2.45
C GLY A 121 -3.56 22.43 1.35
N HIS A 122 -2.67 23.30 0.88
CA HIS A 122 -2.89 24.25 -0.22
C HIS A 122 -3.11 23.60 -1.60
N ALA A 123 -2.83 22.30 -1.75
CA ALA A 123 -3.03 21.55 -2.98
C ALA A 123 -4.39 20.84 -3.03
N ILE A 124 -5.07 20.69 -1.90
CA ILE A 124 -6.40 20.07 -1.81
C ILE A 124 -7.44 21.10 -2.24
N GLU A 125 -8.23 20.77 -3.26
CA GLU A 125 -9.23 21.68 -3.86
C GLU A 125 -10.65 21.10 -3.78
N HIS A 126 -10.79 19.83 -3.38
CA HIS A 126 -12.09 19.16 -3.33
C HIS A 126 -12.92 19.65 -2.13
N PRO A 127 -14.15 20.13 -2.34
CA PRO A 127 -14.96 20.73 -1.27
C PRO A 127 -15.39 19.73 -0.20
N GLU A 128 -15.72 18.50 -0.61
CA GLU A 128 -16.26 17.47 0.31
C GLU A 128 -15.19 16.49 0.84
N LEU A 129 -14.17 16.17 0.05
CA LEU A 129 -13.17 15.14 0.36
C LEU A 129 -11.88 15.74 0.95
N SER A 130 -12.02 16.78 1.77
CA SER A 130 -10.93 17.32 2.57
C SER A 130 -10.81 16.55 3.89
N PRO A 131 -9.61 16.26 4.42
CA PRO A 131 -9.43 15.65 5.73
C PRO A 131 -10.22 16.32 6.86
N MET A 132 -10.40 17.64 6.79
CA MET A 132 -11.14 18.42 7.80
C MET A 132 -12.64 18.11 7.84
N ASN A 133 -13.19 17.49 6.79
CA ASN A 133 -14.62 17.17 6.70
C ASN A 133 -14.97 15.81 7.32
N PHE A 134 -14.00 15.09 7.86
CA PHE A 134 -14.18 13.76 8.44
C PHE A 134 -13.75 13.74 9.92
N PRO A 135 -14.34 12.87 10.76
CA PRO A 135 -13.85 12.63 12.12
C PRO A 135 -12.37 12.21 12.12
N ARG A 136 -11.56 12.76 13.03
CA ARG A 136 -10.10 12.56 13.06
C ARG A 136 -9.72 11.09 13.19
N GLU A 137 -10.43 10.37 14.03
CA GLU A 137 -10.26 8.94 14.27
C GLU A 137 -10.59 8.06 13.05
N SER A 138 -11.28 8.62 12.04
CA SER A 138 -11.72 7.91 10.84
C SER A 138 -10.84 8.18 9.61
N ILE A 139 -9.88 9.10 9.71
CA ILE A 139 -8.96 9.44 8.62
C ILE A 139 -7.59 8.78 8.81
N CYS A 140 -6.90 8.57 7.70
CA CYS A 140 -5.50 8.18 7.70
C CYS A 140 -4.78 8.70 6.45
N GLU A 141 -3.45 8.77 6.54
CA GLU A 141 -2.59 8.95 5.37
C GLU A 141 -1.79 7.68 5.08
N ILE A 142 -1.82 7.24 3.81
CA ILE A 142 -0.93 6.21 3.28
C ILE A 142 0.31 6.91 2.72
N SER A 143 1.47 6.64 3.29
CA SER A 143 2.74 7.27 2.92
C SER A 143 3.89 6.27 2.93
N ARG A 144 5.08 6.74 2.51
CA ARG A 144 6.34 5.97 2.54
C ARG A 144 6.27 4.57 1.91
N LEU A 145 5.49 4.41 0.84
CA LEU A 145 5.51 3.18 0.06
C LEU A 145 6.83 3.09 -0.72
N ALA A 146 7.69 2.16 -0.31
CA ALA A 146 9.02 1.99 -0.88
C ALA A 146 9.28 0.53 -1.24
N VAL A 147 9.90 0.31 -2.40
CA VAL A 147 10.31 -1.01 -2.92
C VAL A 147 11.73 -0.86 -3.47
N PRO A 148 12.75 -1.47 -2.83
CA PRO A 148 14.15 -1.44 -3.29
C PRO A 148 14.35 -1.87 -4.75
N GLU A 149 15.42 -1.42 -5.42
CA GLU A 149 15.68 -1.74 -6.84
C GLU A 149 15.67 -3.24 -7.15
N ASN A 150 16.31 -4.04 -6.32
CA ASN A 150 16.41 -5.50 -6.49
C ASN A 150 15.06 -6.21 -6.40
N PHE A 151 14.03 -5.59 -5.80
CA PHE A 151 12.66 -6.13 -5.72
C PHE A 151 11.68 -5.45 -6.71
N ARG A 152 12.15 -4.61 -7.63
CA ARG A 152 11.32 -3.96 -8.67
C ARG A 152 11.32 -4.76 -9.98
N LYS A 153 10.25 -4.57 -10.77
CA LYS A 153 10.05 -5.22 -12.10
C LYS A 153 11.25 -5.09 -13.05
N ARG A 154 12.03 -4.00 -12.96
CA ARG A 154 13.24 -3.79 -13.81
C ARG A 154 14.33 -4.85 -13.59
N ALA A 155 14.36 -5.52 -12.44
CA ALA A 155 15.23 -6.68 -12.21
C ALA A 155 14.89 -7.84 -13.17
N ILE A 156 13.62 -8.02 -13.54
CA ILE A 156 13.16 -9.02 -14.52
C ILE A 156 13.65 -8.67 -15.93
N ASP A 157 13.66 -7.38 -16.30
CA ASP A 157 14.14 -6.94 -17.60
C ASP A 157 15.66 -7.17 -17.74
N LYS A 158 16.43 -6.98 -16.66
CA LYS A 158 17.85 -7.38 -16.59
C LYS A 158 18.00 -8.91 -16.74
N PHE A 159 17.12 -9.71 -16.13
CA PHE A 159 17.12 -11.19 -16.25
C PHE A 159 16.88 -11.66 -17.70
N LYS A 160 15.95 -11.04 -18.43
CA LYS A 160 15.68 -11.39 -19.84
C LYS A 160 16.82 -11.04 -20.80
N GLY A 161 17.63 -10.03 -20.47
CA GLY A 161 18.82 -9.65 -21.24
C GLY A 161 20.08 -10.45 -20.90
N ALA A 162 20.11 -11.16 -19.77
CA ALA A 162 21.28 -11.89 -19.26
C ALA A 162 21.50 -13.28 -19.89
N ALA A 163 20.73 -13.64 -20.93
CA ALA A 163 20.95 -14.87 -21.69
C ALA A 163 22.27 -14.87 -22.49
N THR A 164 22.97 -13.74 -22.56
CA THR A 164 24.30 -13.62 -23.17
C THR A 164 25.36 -13.47 -22.08
N GLY A 165 25.85 -14.63 -21.63
CA GLY A 165 27.07 -14.88 -20.86
C GLY A 165 27.80 -13.72 -20.16
N ALA A 166 28.02 -13.94 -18.87
CA ALA A 166 28.95 -13.30 -17.94
C ALA A 166 28.32 -12.29 -16.97
N ILE A 167 28.42 -12.68 -15.69
CA ILE A 167 28.32 -11.93 -14.43
C ILE A 167 27.05 -12.22 -13.58
N ASN A 168 27.36 -12.82 -12.43
CA ASN A 168 26.62 -13.12 -11.21
C ASN A 168 25.53 -14.20 -11.20
N GLU A 169 25.83 -15.23 -10.40
CA GLU A 169 24.92 -16.26 -9.91
C GLU A 169 23.58 -15.64 -9.46
N GLN A 170 22.49 -16.16 -10.00
CA GLN A 170 21.16 -15.58 -9.93
C GLN A 170 20.54 -15.81 -8.53
N VAL A 171 20.39 -14.75 -7.74
CA VAL A 171 19.88 -14.78 -6.35
C VAL A 171 18.40 -15.17 -6.23
N PHE A 172 17.61 -15.06 -7.31
CA PHE A 172 16.16 -15.34 -7.31
C PHE A 172 15.75 -16.23 -8.48
N SER A 173 14.80 -17.14 -8.26
CA SER A 173 14.19 -17.97 -9.31
C SER A 173 13.26 -17.17 -10.23
N GLU A 174 12.97 -17.70 -11.42
CA GLU A 174 12.04 -17.08 -12.37
C GLU A 174 10.64 -16.88 -11.76
N THR A 175 10.20 -17.81 -10.91
CA THR A 175 8.89 -17.73 -10.23
C THR A 175 8.87 -16.60 -9.19
N GLU A 176 9.97 -16.38 -8.46
CA GLU A 176 10.11 -15.25 -7.52
C GLU A 176 10.05 -13.91 -8.26
N LEU A 177 10.79 -13.79 -9.37
CA LEU A 177 10.82 -12.59 -10.20
C LEU A 177 9.42 -12.20 -10.72
N ARG A 178 8.57 -13.17 -11.05
CA ARG A 178 7.17 -12.91 -11.47
C ARG A 178 6.30 -12.32 -10.36
N CYS A 179 6.69 -12.44 -9.08
CA CYS A 179 5.96 -11.89 -7.94
C CYS A 179 6.27 -10.41 -7.67
N PHE A 180 7.45 -9.92 -8.08
CA PHE A 180 7.92 -8.57 -7.75
C PHE A 180 7.00 -7.42 -8.20
N PRO A 181 6.35 -7.48 -9.39
CA PRO A 181 5.37 -6.46 -9.78
C PRO A 181 4.18 -6.32 -8.81
N TYR A 182 3.95 -7.33 -7.96
CA TYR A 182 2.83 -7.37 -7.01
C TYR A 182 3.21 -6.90 -5.60
N ILE A 183 4.49 -6.65 -5.29
CA ILE A 183 4.90 -6.14 -3.98
C ILE A 183 4.20 -4.81 -3.68
N ALA A 184 4.23 -3.86 -4.62
CA ALA A 184 3.56 -2.58 -4.44
C ALA A 184 2.03 -2.72 -4.28
N ILE A 185 1.41 -3.67 -4.99
CA ILE A 185 -0.03 -3.96 -4.85
C ILE A 185 -0.31 -4.52 -3.46
N CYS A 186 0.47 -5.49 -3.00
CA CYS A 186 0.34 -6.05 -1.64
C CYS A 186 0.53 -5.00 -0.56
N LEU A 187 1.43 -4.03 -0.74
CA LEU A 187 1.60 -2.91 0.19
C LEU A 187 0.33 -2.03 0.26
N TYR A 188 -0.30 -1.72 -0.87
CA TYR A 188 -1.60 -1.01 -0.84
C TYR A 188 -2.73 -1.85 -0.22
N LEU A 189 -2.76 -3.16 -0.48
CA LEU A 189 -3.73 -4.07 0.16
C LEU A 189 -3.48 -4.17 1.67
N ALA A 190 -2.22 -4.19 2.12
CA ALA A 190 -1.86 -4.15 3.53
C ALA A 190 -2.28 -2.82 4.19
N ALA A 191 -2.04 -1.69 3.52
CA ALA A 191 -2.54 -0.39 3.97
C ALA A 191 -4.08 -0.39 4.10
N THR A 192 -4.79 -0.99 3.16
CA THR A 192 -6.25 -1.16 3.22
C THR A 192 -6.67 -2.02 4.42
N ALA A 193 -6.00 -3.16 4.65
CA ALA A 193 -6.28 -4.03 5.77
C ALA A 193 -6.09 -3.31 7.11
N MET A 194 -4.98 -2.58 7.28
CA MET A 194 -4.71 -1.77 8.46
C MET A 194 -5.75 -0.65 8.65
N ALA A 195 -6.13 0.04 7.57
CA ALA A 195 -7.15 1.09 7.58
C ALA A 195 -8.51 0.56 8.03
N MET A 196 -8.99 -0.54 7.43
CA MET A 196 -10.24 -1.21 7.79
C MET A 196 -10.25 -1.67 9.25
N GLN A 197 -9.16 -2.28 9.68
CA GLN A 197 -9.00 -2.78 11.04
C GLN A 197 -9.08 -1.65 12.07
N THR A 198 -8.39 -0.55 11.80
CA THR A 198 -8.33 0.59 12.71
C THR A 198 -9.50 1.55 12.54
N LYS A 199 -10.48 1.21 11.70
CA LYS A 199 -11.66 2.01 11.35
C LYS A 199 -11.33 3.38 10.76
N ARG A 200 -10.14 3.50 10.15
CA ARG A 200 -9.69 4.68 9.42
C ARG A 200 -10.06 4.54 7.96
N TYR A 201 -11.32 4.74 7.64
CA TYR A 201 -11.86 4.45 6.32
C TYR A 201 -11.47 5.50 5.27
N HIS A 202 -11.22 6.74 5.69
CA HIS A 202 -10.93 7.86 4.81
C HIS A 202 -9.42 8.00 4.61
N GLY A 203 -8.92 7.38 3.54
CA GLY A 203 -7.51 7.34 3.19
C GLY A 203 -7.09 8.49 2.29
N PHE A 204 -6.02 9.19 2.67
CA PHE A 204 -5.38 10.24 1.89
C PHE A 204 -3.99 9.79 1.44
N VAL A 205 -3.55 10.23 0.27
CA VAL A 205 -2.20 9.94 -0.23
C VAL A 205 -1.75 10.98 -1.23
N MET A 206 -0.47 11.35 -1.15
CA MET A 206 0.21 12.19 -2.14
C MET A 206 1.03 11.34 -3.10
N MET A 207 0.63 11.26 -4.38
CA MET A 207 1.31 10.40 -5.37
C MET A 207 1.26 10.91 -6.80
N GLU A 208 2.04 10.29 -7.68
CA GLU A 208 1.99 10.55 -9.11
C GLU A 208 0.64 10.10 -9.71
N PRO A 209 -0.03 10.93 -10.53
CA PRO A 209 -1.29 10.54 -11.17
C PRO A 209 -1.19 9.31 -12.09
N ARG A 210 0.01 9.03 -12.62
CA ARG A 210 0.27 7.82 -13.41
C ARG A 210 0.17 6.55 -12.56
N LEU A 211 0.67 6.60 -11.33
CA LEU A 211 0.57 5.50 -10.37
C LEU A 211 -0.89 5.25 -10.02
N ALA A 212 -1.64 6.29 -9.62
CA ALA A 212 -3.07 6.22 -9.33
C ALA A 212 -3.86 5.55 -10.48
N ARG A 213 -3.65 5.98 -11.73
CA ARG A 213 -4.27 5.37 -12.91
C ARG A 213 -3.88 3.91 -13.10
N SER A 214 -2.63 3.54 -12.81
CA SER A 214 -2.20 2.15 -12.93
C SER A 214 -2.93 1.27 -11.93
N LEU A 215 -3.19 1.72 -10.70
CA LEU A 215 -3.84 0.90 -9.67
C LEU A 215 -5.31 0.55 -9.98
N THR A 216 -5.95 1.28 -10.90
CA THR A 216 -7.33 0.96 -11.33
C THR A 216 -7.48 -0.44 -11.93
N PHE A 217 -6.42 -1.03 -12.51
CA PHE A 217 -6.52 -2.38 -13.08
C PHE A 217 -6.74 -3.47 -12.02
N VAL A 218 -6.34 -3.22 -10.77
CA VAL A 218 -6.56 -4.15 -9.65
C VAL A 218 -7.85 -3.88 -8.88
N GLY A 219 -8.55 -2.78 -9.21
CA GLY A 219 -9.76 -2.33 -8.51
C GLY A 219 -9.51 -1.26 -7.45
N ILE A 220 -8.27 -0.80 -7.27
CA ILE A 220 -7.93 0.30 -6.37
C ILE A 220 -8.16 1.62 -7.12
N GLN A 221 -9.18 2.36 -6.71
CA GLN A 221 -9.60 3.59 -7.38
C GLN A 221 -9.40 4.79 -6.46
N PHE A 222 -8.33 5.53 -6.72
CA PHE A 222 -8.08 6.80 -6.04
C PHE A 222 -8.78 7.94 -6.77
N GLN A 223 -9.52 8.76 -6.02
CA GLN A 223 -10.11 10.00 -6.52
C GLN A 223 -9.11 11.13 -6.33
N GLN A 224 -8.74 11.82 -7.40
CA GLN A 224 -7.90 13.01 -7.29
C GLN A 224 -8.71 14.13 -6.62
N ILE A 225 -8.18 14.73 -5.56
CA ILE A 225 -8.88 15.74 -4.75
C ILE A 225 -8.23 17.13 -4.83
N GLY A 226 -7.32 17.33 -5.77
CA GLY A 226 -6.61 18.59 -5.89
C GLY A 226 -5.59 18.63 -7.02
N LYS A 227 -4.88 19.75 -7.11
CA LYS A 227 -3.98 20.05 -8.22
C LYS A 227 -2.68 19.26 -8.16
N LEU A 228 -2.04 19.16 -9.34
CA LEU A 228 -0.69 18.65 -9.49
C LEU A 228 0.31 19.72 -9.01
N ILE A 229 1.17 19.37 -8.07
CA ILE A 229 2.24 20.23 -7.55
C ILE A 229 3.61 19.54 -7.63
N GLU A 230 4.67 20.32 -7.47
CA GLU A 230 6.03 19.80 -7.32
C GLU A 230 6.27 19.45 -5.85
N PHE A 231 6.36 18.15 -5.56
CA PHE A 231 6.58 17.59 -4.22
C PHE A 231 7.29 16.24 -4.36
N HIS A 232 8.63 16.25 -4.33
CA HIS A 232 9.46 15.09 -4.68
C HIS A 232 9.04 14.47 -6.04
N GLY A 233 8.97 15.33 -7.06
CA GLY A 233 8.36 15.07 -8.35
C GLY A 233 6.92 15.59 -8.47
N LYS A 234 6.32 15.45 -9.66
CA LYS A 234 4.95 15.89 -9.92
C LYS A 234 3.92 14.96 -9.26
N ARG A 235 3.31 15.42 -8.18
CA ARG A 235 2.33 14.67 -7.38
C ARG A 235 1.04 15.45 -7.18
N ALA A 236 -0.06 14.73 -6.97
CA ALA A 236 -1.36 15.33 -6.64
C ALA A 236 -1.95 14.62 -5.42
N PRO A 237 -2.81 15.30 -4.64
CA PRO A 237 -3.49 14.68 -3.52
C PRO A 237 -4.63 13.78 -4.02
N PHE A 238 -4.76 12.60 -3.41
CA PHE A 238 -5.81 11.64 -3.71
C PHE A 238 -6.50 11.18 -2.43
N TYR A 239 -7.77 10.82 -2.60
CA TYR A 239 -8.65 10.21 -1.61
C TYR A 239 -9.01 8.79 -2.02
N ILE A 240 -9.21 7.91 -1.04
CA ILE A 240 -9.84 6.60 -1.20
C ILE A 240 -10.66 6.26 0.03
N ASP A 241 -11.83 5.66 -0.17
CA ASP A 241 -12.57 5.00 0.90
C ASP A 241 -12.14 3.52 0.98
N ALA A 242 -11.59 3.11 2.11
CA ALA A 242 -11.13 1.74 2.32
C ALA A 242 -12.28 0.72 2.21
N ARG A 243 -13.52 1.13 2.47
CA ARG A 243 -14.72 0.27 2.37
C ARG A 243 -15.05 -0.02 0.90
N ASP A 244 -14.96 1.00 0.04
CA ASP A 244 -15.22 0.88 -1.39
C ASP A 244 -14.16 0.04 -2.09
N LEU A 245 -12.90 0.14 -1.66
CA LEU A 245 -11.80 -0.65 -2.22
C LEU A 245 -12.13 -2.14 -2.16
N ARG A 246 -12.54 -2.65 -0.99
CA ARG A 246 -12.82 -4.09 -0.81
C ARG A 246 -13.90 -4.59 -1.77
N SER A 247 -14.96 -3.80 -2.00
CA SER A 247 -16.03 -4.16 -2.94
C SER A 247 -15.61 -4.08 -4.42
N ASN A 248 -14.62 -3.27 -4.75
CA ASN A 248 -14.17 -3.03 -6.12
C ASN A 248 -13.05 -3.96 -6.58
N LEU A 249 -12.43 -4.72 -5.67
CA LEU A 249 -11.37 -5.66 -6.01
C LEU A 249 -11.86 -6.79 -6.93
N SER A 250 -11.04 -7.16 -7.90
CA SER A 250 -11.31 -8.38 -8.68
C SER A 250 -11.24 -9.62 -7.76
N PRO A 251 -11.92 -10.74 -8.08
CA PRO A 251 -11.90 -11.94 -7.24
C PRO A 251 -10.48 -12.46 -6.93
N GLY A 252 -9.56 -12.19 -7.84
CA GLY A 252 -8.13 -12.40 -7.69
C GLY A 252 -7.50 -11.63 -6.54
N TYR A 253 -7.62 -10.31 -6.60
CA TYR A 253 -7.03 -9.41 -5.63
C TYR A 253 -7.75 -9.44 -4.29
N LEU A 254 -9.05 -9.78 -4.27
CA LEU A 254 -9.77 -10.03 -3.03
C LEU A 254 -9.16 -11.20 -2.24
N ARG A 255 -8.86 -12.33 -2.91
CA ARG A 255 -8.15 -13.45 -2.25
C ARG A 255 -6.75 -13.06 -1.78
N LEU A 256 -6.07 -12.21 -2.53
CA LEU A 256 -4.77 -11.68 -2.12
C LEU A 256 -4.90 -10.81 -0.87
N LEU A 257 -5.89 -9.92 -0.83
CA LEU A 257 -6.23 -9.10 0.35
C LEU A 257 -6.52 -10.00 1.56
N GLU A 258 -7.37 -11.02 1.42
CA GLU A 258 -7.67 -11.97 2.49
C GLU A 258 -6.42 -12.71 2.98
N SER A 259 -5.46 -13.00 2.09
CA SER A 259 -4.17 -13.58 2.47
C SER A 259 -3.32 -12.62 3.25
N VAL A 260 -3.24 -11.36 2.81
CA VAL A 260 -2.54 -10.28 3.52
C VAL A 260 -3.15 -10.07 4.90
N GLU A 261 -4.48 -10.00 5.01
CA GLU A 261 -5.19 -9.88 6.30
C GLU A 261 -4.79 -11.01 7.26
N ARG A 262 -4.79 -12.27 6.80
CA ARG A 262 -4.37 -13.41 7.61
C ARG A 262 -2.93 -13.32 8.08
N ASP A 263 -2.00 -12.97 7.20
CA ASP A 263 -0.57 -12.88 7.52
C ASP A 263 -0.31 -11.74 8.52
N LEU A 264 -0.96 -10.59 8.35
CA LEU A 264 -0.85 -9.46 9.27
C LEU A 264 -1.39 -9.80 10.67
N ILE A 265 -2.51 -10.53 10.75
CA ILE A 265 -3.06 -11.04 12.03
C ILE A 265 -2.08 -12.00 12.69
N GLN A 266 -1.54 -12.97 11.94
CA GLN A 266 -0.58 -13.95 12.46
C GLN A 266 0.74 -13.32 12.93
N SER A 267 1.14 -12.19 12.32
CA SER A 267 2.34 -11.45 12.75
C SER A 267 2.17 -10.73 14.10
N GLY A 268 0.99 -10.82 14.73
CA GLY A 268 0.67 -10.12 15.98
C GLY A 268 0.38 -8.63 15.81
N GLY A 269 0.36 -8.14 14.57
CA GLY A 269 0.17 -6.73 14.24
C GLY A 269 -1.29 -6.29 14.09
N LEU A 270 -2.19 -7.23 13.85
CA LEU A 270 -3.62 -7.00 13.69
C LEU A 270 -4.41 -7.99 14.60
N LYS A 271 -5.39 -7.49 15.34
CA LYS A 271 -6.37 -8.30 16.10
C LYS A 271 -7.39 -9.01 15.17
N PRO A 272 -7.89 -10.21 15.51
CA PRO A 272 -9.02 -10.82 14.79
C PRO A 272 -10.30 -9.98 14.86
N ALA A 273 -11.11 -10.01 13.79
CA ALA A 273 -12.37 -9.25 13.71
C ALA A 273 -13.35 -9.53 14.88
N ALA A 274 -13.33 -10.75 15.44
CA ALA A 274 -14.18 -11.16 16.56
C ALA A 274 -13.79 -10.49 17.89
N GLU A 275 -12.51 -10.17 18.10
CA GLU A 275 -12.04 -9.45 19.30
C GLU A 275 -12.40 -7.97 19.23
N ASN A 276 -12.32 -7.37 18.03
CA ASN A 276 -12.74 -5.99 17.81
C ASN A 276 -14.23 -5.77 18.12
N ALA A 277 -15.10 -6.77 17.92
CA ALA A 277 -16.52 -6.68 18.25
C ALA A 277 -16.78 -6.73 19.77
N ARG A 278 -16.00 -7.52 20.52
CA ARG A 278 -16.13 -7.64 21.98
C ARG A 278 -15.61 -6.41 22.73
N GLU A 279 -14.52 -5.79 22.27
CA GLU A 279 -14.04 -4.52 22.84
C GLU A 279 -15.03 -3.36 22.60
N GLN A 280 -15.85 -3.44 21.54
CA GLN A 280 -16.90 -2.46 21.25
C GLN A 280 -18.11 -2.55 22.19
N GLU A 281 -18.54 -3.76 22.55
CA GLU A 281 -19.63 -3.95 23.53
C GLU A 281 -19.21 -3.48 24.93
N PHE A 282 -17.93 -3.67 25.30
CA PHE A 282 -17.45 -3.26 26.62
C PHE A 282 -17.27 -1.74 26.75
N SER A 283 -16.89 -1.04 25.67
CA SER A 283 -16.71 0.42 25.66
C SER A 283 -18.02 1.23 25.59
N LEU A 284 -19.13 0.60 25.18
CA LEU A 284 -20.45 1.23 25.08
C LEU A 284 -21.34 1.01 26.31
N SER A 285 -20.82 0.39 27.38
CA SER A 285 -21.54 0.20 28.64
C SER A 285 -21.55 1.52 29.43
N PRO A 286 -22.70 2.20 29.67
CA PRO A 286 -22.72 3.38 30.50
C PRO A 286 -22.33 3.00 31.93
N LEU A 287 -21.33 3.68 32.49
CA LEU A 287 -21.08 3.70 33.93
C LEU A 287 -22.38 4.13 34.62
N SER A 288 -23.06 3.16 35.22
CA SER A 288 -24.18 3.41 36.12
C SER A 288 -23.64 4.24 37.28
N SER A 289 -24.12 5.48 37.39
CA SER A 289 -23.78 6.39 38.47
C SER A 289 -24.38 5.85 39.77
N PRO A 290 -23.60 5.66 40.85
CA PRO A 290 -24.20 5.34 42.14
C PRO A 290 -24.85 6.60 42.73
N SER A 291 -26.04 6.38 43.28
CA SER A 291 -26.92 7.35 43.94
C SER A 291 -26.35 7.85 45.26
#